data_AF-A0A7W6WA71-F1
#
_entry.id   AF-A0A7W6WA71-F1
#
_cell.length_a   1.000
_cell.length_b   1.000
_cell.length_c   1.000
_cell.angle_alpha   90.00
_cell.angle_beta   90.00
_cell.angle_gamma   90.00
#
_symmetry.space_group_name_H-M   'P 1'
#
loop_
_entity.id
_entity.type
_entity.pdbx_description
1 polymer ?
#
loop_
_entity_poly.entity_id
_entity_poly.type
_entity_poly.pdbx_seq_one_letter_code
_entity_poly.pdbx_strand_id
1 'polypeptide(L)'
;MVAGSFAAPDVAADLPAAETTDADHGRVEVRKAVVSTDLSWLSGPKSSPQEPVLLPGLACLGLIDPAEVMAPYAREVLERSSAGGVQPIVIIDQSQATRLHRHEMLMVAVRLGERALPLTWIVRKTSGALGFAEQKVLLERVAAWLPDGVKPVLMGDRFYGSP
;
A
#
# COMPACT_ATOMS: atom_id res chain seq x y z
N MET A 1 10.62 -5.40 9.40
CA MET A 1 9.87 -6.54 10.00
C MET A 1 8.44 -6.58 9.44
N VAL A 2 8.30 -6.67 8.12
CA VAL A 2 7.01 -6.72 7.37
C VAL A 2 6.66 -8.16 7.00
N ALA A 3 7.69 -8.96 6.70
CA ALA A 3 7.56 -10.42 6.56
C ALA A 3 6.84 -11.06 7.75
N GLY A 4 6.92 -10.48 8.95
CA GLY A 4 6.24 -10.99 10.15
C GLY A 4 4.72 -10.80 10.17
N SER A 5 4.17 -9.77 9.52
CA SER A 5 2.71 -9.52 9.53
C SER A 5 1.96 -10.46 8.58
N PHE A 6 2.58 -10.87 7.47
CA PHE A 6 2.04 -11.88 6.56
C PHE A 6 2.46 -13.31 6.92
N ALA A 7 3.44 -13.46 7.82
CA ALA A 7 3.79 -14.75 8.43
C ALA A 7 2.96 -15.06 9.69
N ALA A 8 2.04 -14.17 10.07
CA ALA A 8 1.11 -14.44 11.15
C ALA A 8 0.26 -15.66 10.76
N PRO A 9 0.33 -16.77 11.52
CA PRO A 9 -0.23 -18.05 11.10
C PRO A 9 -1.76 -18.00 10.93
N ASP A 10 -2.43 -17.04 11.55
CA ASP A 10 -3.85 -16.73 11.39
C ASP A 10 -4.19 -15.97 10.10
N VAL A 11 -3.24 -15.22 9.52
CA VAL A 11 -3.41 -14.44 8.29
C VAL A 11 -3.10 -15.28 7.05
N ALA A 12 -2.16 -16.22 7.15
CA ALA A 12 -1.71 -17.09 6.06
C ALA A 12 -2.25 -18.52 6.13
N ALA A 13 -3.03 -18.88 7.16
CA ALA A 13 -3.59 -20.23 7.28
C ALA A 13 -4.39 -20.60 6.02
N ASP A 14 -4.01 -21.74 5.44
CA ASP A 14 -4.70 -22.46 4.35
C ASP A 14 -4.83 -21.77 2.99
N LEU A 15 -4.19 -20.61 2.79
CA LEU A 15 -4.27 -19.94 1.49
C LEU A 15 -3.10 -20.34 0.56
N PRO A 16 -3.37 -20.85 -0.66
CA PRO A 16 -2.32 -21.19 -1.61
C PRO A 16 -1.57 -19.94 -2.08
N ALA A 17 -0.24 -20.00 -2.05
CA ALA A 17 0.63 -18.96 -2.59
C ALA A 17 1.03 -19.30 -4.03
N ALA A 18 1.10 -18.28 -4.88
CA ALA A 18 1.60 -18.40 -6.24
C ALA A 18 2.70 -17.34 -6.48
N GLU A 19 3.79 -17.75 -7.11
CA GLU A 19 4.76 -16.83 -7.70
C GLU A 19 4.41 -16.60 -9.16
N THR A 20 4.33 -15.33 -9.55
CA THR A 20 4.13 -14.95 -10.95
C THR A 20 5.33 -14.15 -11.43
N THR A 21 5.73 -14.40 -12.68
CA THR A 21 6.77 -13.63 -13.37
C THR A 21 6.11 -12.92 -14.54
N ASP A 22 6.15 -11.59 -14.52
CA ASP A 22 5.63 -10.73 -15.58
C ASP A 22 6.83 -10.10 -16.30
N ALA A 23 6.95 -10.33 -17.61
CA ALA A 23 8.05 -9.84 -18.45
C ALA A 23 7.57 -8.98 -19.64
N ASP A 24 6.26 -8.83 -19.82
CA ASP A 24 5.67 -8.25 -21.04
C ASP A 24 5.76 -6.72 -21.08
N HIS A 25 6.22 -6.11 -19.99
CA HIS A 25 6.35 -4.65 -19.83
C HIS A 25 7.79 -4.14 -19.98
N GLY A 26 8.70 -4.97 -20.51
CA GLY A 26 10.13 -4.63 -20.64
C GLY A 26 10.91 -4.66 -19.33
N ARG A 27 10.29 -5.15 -18.25
CA ARG A 27 10.85 -5.33 -16.92
C ARG A 27 10.38 -6.68 -16.38
N VAL A 28 11.30 -7.45 -15.80
CA VAL A 28 10.95 -8.73 -15.15
C VAL A 28 10.61 -8.46 -13.69
N GLU A 29 9.37 -8.72 -13.31
CA GLU A 29 8.91 -8.59 -11.93
C GLU A 29 8.43 -9.94 -11.41
N VAL A 30 9.00 -10.38 -10.27
CA VAL A 30 8.56 -11.57 -9.54
C VAL A 30 7.74 -11.12 -8.35
N ARG A 31 6.50 -11.60 -8.25
CA ARG A 31 5.57 -11.23 -7.18
C ARG A 31 5.06 -12.48 -6.49
N LYS A 32 4.98 -12.43 -5.16
CA LYS A 32 4.32 -13.45 -4.36
C LYS A 32 2.92 -12.97 -4.02
N ALA A 33 1.91 -13.76 -4.35
CA ALA A 33 0.54 -13.48 -3.97
C ALA A 33 -0.07 -14.69 -3.29
N VAL A 34 -1.05 -14.41 -2.44
CA VAL A 34 -1.88 -15.43 -1.81
C VAL A 34 -3.25 -15.38 -2.47
N VAL A 35 -3.81 -16.53 -2.84
CA VAL A 35 -5.12 -16.62 -3.47
C VAL A 35 -6.17 -17.01 -2.45
N SER A 36 -7.20 -16.18 -2.26
CA SER A 36 -8.39 -16.52 -1.47
C SER A 36 -9.56 -16.83 -2.39
N THR A 37 -10.14 -18.01 -2.19
CA THR A 37 -11.46 -18.38 -2.74
C THR A 37 -12.60 -18.05 -1.77
N ASP A 38 -12.28 -17.68 -0.53
CA ASP A 38 -13.26 -17.11 0.40
C ASP A 38 -13.38 -15.60 0.13
N LEU A 39 -14.52 -15.23 -0.46
CA LEU A 39 -14.89 -13.88 -0.83
C LEU A 39 -16.00 -13.30 0.06
N SER A 40 -16.35 -13.99 1.15
CA SER A 40 -17.45 -13.58 2.04
C SER A 40 -17.25 -12.17 2.64
N TRP A 41 -15.99 -11.72 2.75
CA TRP A 41 -15.61 -10.39 3.21
C TRP A 41 -15.91 -9.25 2.22
N LEU A 42 -16.14 -9.55 0.94
CA LEU A 42 -16.57 -8.55 -0.06
C LEU A 42 -18.04 -8.17 0.12
N SER A 43 -18.81 -9.01 0.82
CA SER A 43 -20.22 -8.80 1.11
C SER A 43 -20.40 -8.29 2.54
N GLY A 44 -21.35 -7.39 2.74
CA GLY A 44 -21.67 -6.84 4.05
C GLY A 44 -23.19 -6.74 4.29
N PRO A 45 -23.62 -6.39 5.51
CA PRO A 45 -25.06 -6.28 5.84
C PRO A 45 -25.79 -5.16 5.08
N LYS A 46 -25.07 -4.33 4.30
CA LYS A 46 -25.64 -3.35 3.40
C LYS A 46 -25.41 -3.84 1.97
N SER A 47 -26.48 -4.27 1.31
CA SER A 47 -26.46 -4.69 -0.10
C SER A 47 -27.00 -3.59 -1.01
N SER A 48 -26.58 -3.60 -2.27
CA SER A 48 -27.12 -2.75 -3.34
C SER A 48 -27.86 -3.62 -4.37
N PRO A 49 -28.97 -3.17 -4.98
CA PRO A 49 -29.57 -3.86 -6.12
C PRO A 49 -28.62 -4.02 -7.32
N GLN A 50 -27.53 -3.25 -7.34
CA GLN A 50 -26.47 -3.26 -8.35
C GLN A 50 -25.19 -3.93 -7.85
N GLU A 51 -25.26 -4.62 -6.71
CA GLU A 51 -24.10 -5.31 -6.16
C GLU A 51 -23.64 -6.39 -7.13
N PRO A 52 -22.34 -6.44 -7.48
CA PRO A 52 -21.84 -7.44 -8.39
C PRO A 52 -22.09 -8.83 -7.81
N VAL A 53 -22.79 -9.68 -8.57
CA VAL A 53 -22.89 -11.10 -8.26
C VAL A 53 -21.48 -11.68 -8.33
N LEU A 54 -21.01 -12.28 -7.24
CA LEU A 54 -19.72 -12.97 -7.25
C LEU A 54 -19.75 -14.07 -8.33
N LEU A 55 -18.87 -13.95 -9.32
CA LEU A 55 -18.80 -14.91 -10.42
C LEU A 55 -18.41 -16.29 -9.87
N PRO A 56 -19.06 -17.38 -10.32
CA PRO A 56 -18.62 -18.72 -9.97
C PRO A 56 -17.14 -18.94 -10.33
N GLY A 57 -16.33 -19.37 -9.36
CA GLY A 57 -14.89 -19.58 -9.55
C GLY A 57 -14.04 -18.32 -9.45
N LEU A 58 -14.61 -17.17 -9.08
CA LEU A 58 -13.83 -15.97 -8.76
C LEU A 58 -12.92 -16.25 -7.56
N ALA A 59 -11.62 -16.06 -7.75
CA ALA A 59 -10.64 -16.06 -6.69
C ALA A 59 -10.04 -14.64 -6.59
N CYS A 60 -9.80 -14.18 -5.37
CA CYS A 60 -9.12 -12.92 -5.14
C CYS A 60 -7.64 -13.20 -4.86
N LEU A 61 -6.75 -12.32 -5.33
CA LEU A 61 -5.41 -12.21 -4.75
C LEU A 61 -5.59 -11.63 -3.35
N GLY A 62 -5.82 -12.51 -2.39
CA GLY A 62 -6.27 -12.19 -1.04
C GLY A 62 -5.24 -11.43 -0.21
N LEU A 63 -3.96 -11.49 -0.57
CA LEU A 63 -2.89 -10.76 0.12
C LEU A 63 -1.82 -10.32 -0.88
N ILE A 64 -1.92 -9.07 -1.32
CA ILE A 64 -0.86 -8.36 -2.04
C ILE A 64 -0.16 -7.47 -1.02
N ASP A 65 1.17 -7.57 -0.87
CA ASP A 65 1.92 -6.53 -0.16
C ASP A 65 1.99 -5.29 -1.06
N PRO A 66 1.30 -4.18 -0.72
CA PRO A 66 1.32 -2.99 -1.55
C PRO A 66 2.74 -2.46 -1.75
N ALA A 67 3.63 -2.64 -0.78
CA ALA A 67 5.00 -2.17 -0.93
C ALA A 67 5.77 -2.96 -1.99
N GLU A 68 5.58 -4.28 -2.08
CA GLU A 68 6.26 -5.08 -3.10
C GLU A 68 5.75 -4.75 -4.50
N VAL A 69 4.43 -4.65 -4.65
CA VAL A 69 3.81 -4.34 -5.95
C VAL A 69 4.09 -2.92 -6.40
N MET A 70 4.08 -1.96 -5.48
CA MET A 70 4.30 -0.55 -5.82
C MET A 70 5.78 -0.18 -5.94
N ALA A 71 6.72 -0.96 -5.39
CA ALA A 71 8.14 -0.59 -5.35
C ALA A 71 8.73 -0.23 -6.73
N PRO A 72 8.49 -0.98 -7.83
CA PRO A 72 9.04 -0.65 -9.14
C PRO A 72 8.49 0.69 -9.67
N TYR A 73 7.19 0.93 -9.50
CA TYR A 73 6.54 2.20 -9.85
C TYR A 73 7.06 3.36 -8.98
N ALA A 74 7.15 3.14 -7.66
CA ALA A 74 7.57 4.14 -6.70
C ALA A 74 8.99 4.63 -6.97
N ARG A 75 9.93 3.70 -7.24
CA ARG A 75 11.31 4.05 -7.61
C ARG A 75 11.36 4.91 -8.87
N GLU A 76 10.64 4.52 -9.91
CA GLU A 76 10.61 5.25 -11.19
C GLU A 76 10.02 6.66 -11.03
N VAL A 77 8.93 6.81 -10.29
CA VAL A 77 8.34 8.13 -10.05
C VAL A 77 9.26 8.98 -9.18
N LEU A 78 9.87 8.43 -8.13
CA LEU A 78 10.81 9.17 -7.28
C LEU A 78 12.05 9.62 -8.04
N GLU A 79 12.60 8.78 -8.91
CA GLU A 79 13.72 9.13 -9.79
C GLU A 79 13.35 10.30 -10.71
N ARG A 80 12.20 10.23 -11.39
CA ARG A 80 11.72 11.30 -12.27
C ARG A 80 11.39 12.58 -11.51
N SER A 81 10.78 12.47 -10.33
CA SER A 81 10.47 13.61 -9.46
C SER A 81 11.71 14.28 -8.89
N SER A 82 12.85 13.58 -8.88
CA SER A 82 14.14 14.12 -8.40
C SER A 82 15.07 14.57 -9.53
N ALA A 83 14.64 14.41 -10.78
CA ALA A 83 15.44 14.77 -11.95
C ALA A 83 15.84 16.25 -11.92
N GLY A 84 17.07 16.54 -12.35
CA GLY A 84 17.60 17.91 -12.34
C GLY A 84 17.90 18.46 -10.93
N GLY A 85 17.98 17.61 -9.91
CA GLY A 85 18.32 18.02 -8.54
C GLY A 85 17.14 18.61 -7.76
N VAL A 86 15.91 18.47 -8.27
CA VAL A 86 14.70 18.87 -7.56
C VAL A 86 14.52 17.98 -6.33
N GLN A 87 14.19 18.58 -5.18
CA GLN A 87 13.82 17.81 -4.00
C GLN A 87 12.37 17.32 -4.13
N PRO A 88 12.12 16.00 -4.12
CA PRO A 88 10.76 15.49 -4.18
C PRO A 88 10.02 15.85 -2.89
N ILE A 89 8.77 16.28 -3.04
CA ILE A 89 7.86 16.49 -1.91
C ILE A 89 7.12 15.17 -1.67
N VAL A 90 7.33 14.57 -0.51
CA VAL A 90 6.65 13.36 -0.04
C VAL A 90 5.59 13.77 0.95
N ILE A 91 4.38 13.23 0.81
CA ILE A 91 3.22 13.53 1.65
C ILE A 91 2.86 12.28 2.44
N ILE A 92 2.65 12.40 3.75
CA ILE A 92 2.05 11.37 4.60
C ILE A 92 0.64 11.83 5.01
N ASP A 93 -0.33 10.93 4.87
CA ASP A 93 -1.72 11.20 5.24
C ASP A 93 -2.45 9.94 5.69
N GLN A 94 -3.55 10.12 6.44
CA GLN A 94 -4.40 9.05 6.94
C GLN A 94 -5.83 9.26 6.46
N SER A 95 -6.45 8.19 5.98
CA SER A 95 -7.85 8.19 5.57
C SER A 95 -8.59 6.95 6.04
N GLN A 96 -9.91 7.04 6.13
CA GLN A 96 -10.75 5.90 6.49
C GLN A 96 -10.89 4.96 5.31
N ALA A 97 -10.42 3.73 5.46
CA ALA A 97 -10.46 2.74 4.38
C ALA A 97 -11.87 2.17 4.16
N THR A 98 -12.73 2.21 5.17
CA THR A 98 -14.06 1.58 5.14
C THR A 98 -15.13 2.47 5.73
N ARG A 99 -16.35 2.40 5.16
CA ARG A 99 -17.52 3.16 5.64
C ARG A 99 -18.00 2.77 7.05
N LEU A 100 -17.52 1.67 7.62
CA LEU A 100 -17.91 1.20 8.95
C LEU A 100 -16.98 1.71 10.06
N HIS A 101 -16.02 2.59 9.75
CA HIS A 101 -15.04 3.14 10.71
C HIS A 101 -14.23 2.05 11.45
N ARG A 102 -14.02 0.90 10.79
CA ARG A 102 -13.30 -0.24 11.37
C ARG A 102 -11.84 -0.30 10.94
N HIS A 103 -11.48 0.43 9.88
CA HIS A 103 -10.17 0.37 9.28
C HIS A 103 -9.69 1.76 8.88
N GLU A 104 -8.47 2.06 9.30
CA GLU A 104 -7.73 3.26 8.94
C GLU A 104 -6.61 2.88 7.96
N MET A 105 -6.39 3.74 6.99
CA MET A 105 -5.33 3.63 6.00
C MET A 105 -4.33 4.75 6.22
N LEU A 106 -3.07 4.38 6.47
CA LEU A 106 -1.96 5.32 6.42
C LEU A 106 -1.29 5.20 5.05
N MET A 107 -1.05 6.32 4.38
CA MET A 107 -0.51 6.38 3.03
C MET A 107 0.66 7.35 2.96
N VAL A 108 1.65 7.00 2.13
CA VAL A 108 2.70 7.92 1.68
C VAL A 108 2.62 8.07 0.18
N ALA A 109 2.67 9.31 -0.31
CA ALA A 109 2.59 9.69 -1.71
C ALA A 109 3.71 10.67 -2.08
N VAL A 110 4.05 10.76 -3.36
CA VAL A 110 4.89 11.85 -3.89
C VAL A 110 4.03 12.87 -4.60
N ARG A 111 4.32 14.15 -4.39
CA ARG A 111 3.63 15.23 -5.07
C ARG A 111 4.22 15.43 -6.46
N LEU A 112 3.35 15.43 -7.47
CA LEU A 112 3.67 15.82 -8.84
C LEU A 112 2.69 16.92 -9.29
N GLY A 113 3.16 18.17 -9.30
CA GLY A 113 2.31 19.33 -9.54
C GLY A 113 1.22 19.47 -8.46
N GLU A 114 -0.04 19.35 -8.87
CA GLU A 114 -1.21 19.40 -7.97
C GLU A 114 -1.74 18.01 -7.58
N ARG A 115 -1.04 16.94 -7.98
CA ARG A 115 -1.46 15.55 -7.72
C ARG A 115 -0.57 14.90 -6.68
N ALA A 116 -1.17 14.03 -5.87
CA ALA A 116 -0.46 13.08 -5.01
C ALA A 116 -0.49 11.71 -5.68
N LEU A 117 0.68 11.17 -6.00
CA LEU A 117 0.84 9.84 -6.57
C LEU A 117 1.21 8.86 -5.45
N PRO A 118 0.42 7.80 -5.21
CA PRO A 118 0.63 6.89 -4.09
C PRO A 118 1.94 6.10 -4.26
N LEU A 119 2.75 6.05 -3.21
CA LEU A 119 3.97 5.22 -3.18
C LEU A 119 3.73 3.92 -2.40
N THR A 120 3.14 4.02 -1.21
CA THR A 120 2.82 2.85 -0.37
C THR A 120 1.74 3.20 0.64
N TRP A 121 1.01 2.20 1.11
CA TRP A 121 0.06 2.33 2.20
C TRP A 121 0.03 1.08 3.07
N ILE A 122 -0.57 1.21 4.25
CA ILE A 122 -1.02 0.09 5.07
C ILE A 122 -2.44 0.34 5.52
N VAL A 123 -3.19 -0.74 5.74
CA VAL A 123 -4.51 -0.71 6.36
C VAL A 123 -4.43 -1.45 7.68
N ARG A 124 -5.07 -0.91 8.72
CA ARG A 124 -5.17 -1.53 10.05
C ARG A 124 -6.58 -1.47 10.56
N LYS A 125 -6.99 -2.52 11.27
CA LYS A 125 -8.25 -2.52 12.00
C LYS A 125 -8.11 -1.68 13.27
N THR A 126 -8.55 -0.44 13.19
CA THR A 126 -8.54 0.54 14.29
C THR A 126 -9.61 1.59 14.00
N SER A 127 -10.02 2.33 15.03
CA SER A 127 -11.01 3.42 14.94
C SER A 127 -10.37 4.78 15.21
N GLY A 128 -9.05 4.91 15.01
CA GLY A 128 -8.32 6.14 15.25
C GLY A 128 -6.94 6.11 14.60
N ALA A 129 -6.33 7.30 14.59
CA ALA A 129 -4.91 7.56 14.47
C ALA A 129 -3.95 6.35 14.45
N LEU A 130 -3.24 6.17 13.33
CA LEU A 130 -2.08 5.28 13.24
C LEU A 130 -0.84 5.99 13.77
N GLY A 131 -0.19 5.36 14.75
CA GLY A 131 0.90 5.95 15.52
C GLY A 131 2.24 5.94 14.80
N PHE A 132 3.26 6.43 15.49
CA PHE A 132 4.61 6.56 14.94
C PHE A 132 5.22 5.23 14.46
N ALA A 133 4.91 4.11 15.11
CA ALA A 133 5.44 2.80 14.71
C ALA A 133 5.03 2.45 13.28
N GLU A 134 3.77 2.67 12.94
CA GLU A 134 3.22 2.49 11.60
C GLU A 134 3.79 3.50 10.59
N GLN A 135 3.88 4.77 10.99
CA GLN A 135 4.45 5.84 10.17
C GLN A 135 5.90 5.55 9.78
N LYS A 136 6.72 5.16 10.77
CA LYS A 136 8.12 4.79 10.57
C LYS A 136 8.28 3.68 9.55
N VAL A 137 7.43 2.65 9.59
CA VAL A 137 7.47 1.54 8.62
C VAL A 137 7.27 2.04 7.19
N LEU A 138 6.32 2.95 6.94
CA LEU A 138 6.07 3.46 5.59
C LEU A 138 7.19 4.41 5.13
N LEU A 139 7.65 5.28 6.03
CA LEU A 139 8.72 6.22 5.72
C LEU A 139 10.05 5.50 5.43
N GLU A 140 10.37 4.43 6.16
CA GLU A 140 11.55 3.60 5.89
C GLU A 140 11.46 2.91 4.52
N ARG A 141 10.27 2.44 4.11
CA ARG A 141 10.07 1.87 2.76
C ARG A 141 10.33 2.89 1.68
N VAL A 142 9.75 4.09 1.81
CA VAL A 142 9.95 5.18 0.84
C VAL A 142 11.41 5.63 0.83
N ALA A 143 12.06 5.72 1.99
CA ALA A 143 13.47 6.06 2.09
C ALA A 143 14.35 5.06 1.33
N ALA A 144 14.03 3.77 1.39
CA ALA A 144 14.73 2.72 0.65
C ALA A 144 14.46 2.73 -0.88
N TRP A 145 13.52 3.55 -1.35
CA TRP A 145 13.21 3.71 -2.79
C TRP A 145 13.72 5.02 -3.37
N LEU A 146 14.21 5.93 -2.54
CA LEU A 146 14.79 7.18 -3.02
C LEU A 146 16.09 6.91 -3.79
N PRO A 147 16.37 7.68 -4.85
CA PRO A 147 17.69 7.67 -5.48
C PRO A 147 18.77 8.15 -4.50
N ASP A 148 19.99 7.66 -4.68
CA ASP A 148 21.11 8.01 -3.81
C ASP A 148 21.34 9.53 -3.74
N GLY A 149 21.55 10.03 -2.52
CA GLY A 149 21.81 11.45 -2.27
C GLY A 149 20.58 12.37 -2.35
N VAL A 150 19.41 11.87 -2.76
CA VAL A 150 18.17 12.64 -2.77
C VAL A 150 17.66 12.86 -1.34
N LYS A 151 17.31 14.11 -1.04
CA LYS A 151 16.69 14.51 0.23
C LYS A 151 15.26 14.98 -0.03
N PRO A 152 14.23 14.23 0.35
CA PRO A 152 12.84 14.64 0.18
C PRO A 152 12.45 15.69 1.22
N VAL A 153 11.42 16.46 0.90
CA VAL A 153 10.67 17.23 1.90
C VAL A 153 9.46 16.40 2.31
N LEU A 154 9.37 16.03 3.59
CA LEU A 154 8.19 15.36 4.13
C LEU A 154 7.14 16.39 4.55
N MET A 155 5.93 16.26 4.02
CA MET A 155 4.74 17.03 4.40
C MET A 155 3.73 16.12 5.08
N GLY A 156 3.21 16.56 6.21
CA GLY A 156 2.10 15.93 6.94
C GLY A 156 1.43 17.02 7.79
N ASP A 157 0.21 16.76 8.25
CA ASP A 157 -0.45 17.64 9.21
C ASP A 157 0.11 17.44 10.65
N ARG A 158 -0.40 18.22 11.61
CA ARG A 158 0.07 18.20 13.01
C ARG A 158 -0.14 16.85 13.71
N PHE A 159 -0.99 16.01 13.14
CA PHE A 159 -1.23 14.67 13.65
C PHE A 159 0.05 13.81 13.62
N TYR A 160 1.00 14.12 12.74
CA TYR A 160 2.31 13.44 12.63
C TYR A 160 3.40 14.02 13.56
N GLY A 161 3.00 14.92 14.48
CA GLY A 161 3.89 15.60 15.41
C GLY A 161 4.10 17.09 15.07
N SER A 162 4.44 17.88 16.08
CA SER A 162 5.01 19.22 15.91
C SER A 162 6.52 19.14 16.13
N PRO A 163 7.33 20.02 15.51
CA PRO A 163 8.73 20.21 15.87
C PRO A 163 8.92 20.46 17.37
#